data_AF-A0A1Q3KCL2-F1
#
_entry.id   AF-A0A1Q3KCL2-F1
#
_cell.length_a   1.000
_cell.length_b   1.000
_cell.length_c   1.000
_cell.angle_alpha   90.00
_cell.angle_beta   90.00
_cell.angle_gamma   90.00
#
_symmetry.space_group_name_H-M   'P 1'
#
loop_
_entity.id
_entity.type
_entity.pdbx_description
1 polymer ?
#
loop_
_entity_poly.entity_id
_entity_poly.type
_entity_poly.pdbx_seq_one_letter_code
_entity_poly.pdbx_strand_id
1 'polypeptide(L)'
;MLLRPRQILAPVIFATVFGYFGYHLVNGDRGLLAMAHLQREVLIAEQNLAEAETTRKIWERRVAALRNQSLDPDMLDERARVLLNFARKDDLIVFTPTR
;
A
#
# COMPACT_ATOMS: atom_id res chain seq x y z
N MET A 1 33.15 -61.34 10.70
CA MET A 1 31.70 -61.04 10.69
C MET A 1 31.44 -60.09 9.53
N LEU A 2 31.40 -60.62 8.30
CA LEU A 2 31.19 -59.82 7.08
C LEU A 2 29.68 -59.59 6.94
N LEU A 3 29.23 -58.35 7.13
CA LEU A 3 27.84 -57.96 6.89
C LEU A 3 27.47 -58.32 5.45
N ARG A 4 26.36 -59.04 5.28
CA ARG A 4 25.94 -59.48 3.95
C ARG A 4 25.56 -58.24 3.15
N PRO A 5 26.02 -58.06 1.90
CA PRO A 5 25.80 -56.84 1.12
C PRO A 5 24.32 -56.47 0.97
N ARG A 6 23.44 -57.48 1.01
CA ARG A 6 21.98 -57.33 0.98
C ARG A 6 21.40 -56.60 2.21
N GLN A 7 22.11 -56.58 3.34
CA GLN A 7 21.66 -55.95 4.60
C GLN A 7 22.06 -54.48 4.71
N ILE A 8 23.11 -54.05 4.01
CA ILE A 8 23.60 -52.65 4.02
C ILE A 8 22.92 -51.83 2.92
N LEU A 9 22.55 -52.47 1.81
CA LEU A 9 21.98 -51.78 0.65
C LEU A 9 20.71 -50.99 0.99
N ALA A 10 19.79 -51.59 1.74
CA ALA A 10 18.53 -50.94 2.10
C ALA A 10 18.74 -49.71 3.00
N PRO A 11 19.47 -49.77 4.13
CA PRO A 11 19.79 -48.60 4.94
C PRO A 11 20.46 -47.46 4.16
N VAL A 12 21.38 -47.79 3.25
CA VAL A 12 22.06 -46.78 2.42
C VAL A 12 21.07 -46.10 1.48
N ILE A 13 20.23 -46.87 0.78
CA ILE A 13 19.20 -46.30 -0.11
C ILE A 13 18.25 -45.39 0.69
N PHE A 14 17.77 -45.84 1.85
CA PHE A 14 16.90 -45.03 2.70
C PHE A 14 17.59 -43.75 3.18
N ALA A 15 18.86 -43.83 3.60
CA ALA A 15 19.63 -42.65 4.00
C ALA A 15 19.81 -41.66 2.85
N THR A 16 20.07 -42.14 1.63
CA THR A 16 20.19 -41.28 0.44
C THR A 16 18.86 -40.62 0.10
N VAL A 17 17.76 -41.38 0.08
CA VAL A 17 16.42 -40.85 -0.18
C VAL A 17 16.03 -39.81 0.86
N PHE A 18 16.27 -40.11 2.14
CA PHE A 18 15.97 -39.19 3.24
C PHE A 18 16.82 -37.91 3.16
N GLY A 19 18.10 -38.02 2.84
CA GLY A 19 18.99 -36.87 2.64
C GLY A 19 18.53 -35.99 1.47
N TYR A 20 18.14 -36.61 0.35
CA TYR A 20 17.61 -35.90 -0.82
C TYR A 20 16.33 -35.13 -0.48
N PHE A 21 15.34 -35.80 0.13
CA PHE A 21 14.10 -35.14 0.54
C PHE A 21 14.32 -34.09 1.63
N GLY A 22 15.20 -34.34 2.59
CA GLY A 22 15.56 -33.37 3.63
C GLY A 22 16.18 -32.10 3.06
N TYR A 23 17.10 -32.24 2.09
CA TYR A 23 17.69 -31.10 1.39
C TYR A 23 16.64 -30.30 0.62
N HIS A 24 15.78 -30.98 -0.15
CA HIS A 24 14.71 -30.34 -0.93
C HIS A 24 13.60 -29.74 -0.07
N LEU A 25 13.35 -30.28 1.13
CA LEU A 25 12.39 -29.69 2.06
C LEU A 25 12.85 -28.32 2.57
N VAL A 26 14.15 -28.12 2.73
CA VAL A 26 14.71 -26.85 3.20
C VAL A 26 14.97 -25.89 2.04
N ASN A 27 15.68 -26.35 1.01
CA ASN A 27 16.19 -25.52 -0.09
C ASN A 27 15.36 -25.58 -1.38
N GLY A 28 14.36 -26.46 -1.46
CA GLY A 28 13.54 -26.55 -2.66
C GLY A 28 12.68 -25.31 -2.87
N ASP A 29 12.22 -25.11 -4.11
CA ASP A 29 11.37 -23.98 -4.51
C ASP A 29 10.04 -23.91 -3.74
N ARG A 30 9.62 -25.03 -3.12
CA ARG A 30 8.45 -25.13 -2.23
C ARG A 30 8.83 -25.53 -0.80
N GLY A 31 10.10 -25.34 -0.45
CA GLY A 31 10.64 -25.64 0.86
C GLY A 31 10.35 -24.56 1.89
N LEU A 32 10.83 -24.78 3.10
CA LEU A 32 10.60 -23.91 4.25
C LEU A 32 11.12 -22.48 4.02
N LEU A 33 12.27 -22.34 3.34
CA LEU A 33 12.84 -21.02 3.04
C LEU A 33 11.99 -20.24 2.04
N ALA A 34 11.52 -20.91 0.98
CA ALA A 34 10.63 -20.29 -0.01
C ALA A 34 9.31 -19.84 0.62
N MET A 35 8.73 -20.67 1.50
CA MET A 35 7.53 -20.31 2.25
C MET A 35 7.75 -19.08 3.14
N ALA A 36 8.87 -19.04 3.88
CA ALA A 36 9.21 -17.89 4.73
C ALA A 36 9.43 -16.61 3.92
N HIS A 37 10.03 -16.72 2.73
CA HIS A 37 10.20 -15.60 1.82
C HIS A 37 8.85 -15.09 1.30
N LEU A 38 7.98 -15.98 0.82
CA LEU A 38 6.65 -15.63 0.32
C LEU A 38 5.79 -14.98 1.41
N GLN A 39 5.82 -15.51 2.63
CA GLN A 39 5.12 -14.90 3.78
C GLN A 39 5.59 -13.47 4.05
N ARG A 40 6.89 -13.21 3.90
CA ARG A 40 7.44 -11.85 4.03
C ARG A 40 6.94 -10.94 2.91
N GLU A 41 6.90 -11.41 1.67
CA GLU A 41 6.37 -10.63 0.55
C GLU A 41 4.90 -10.28 0.73
N VAL A 42 4.09 -11.23 1.22
CA VAL A 42 2.68 -10.99 1.56
C VAL A 42 2.55 -9.91 2.62
N LEU A 43 3.32 -9.98 3.71
CA LEU A 43 3.30 -8.96 4.76
C LEU A 43 3.68 -7.57 4.23
N ILE A 44 4.67 -7.48 3.36
CA ILE A 44 5.07 -6.21 2.72
C ILE A 44 3.95 -5.68 1.82
N ALA A 45 3.33 -6.56 1.02
CA ALA A 45 2.23 -6.18 0.14
C ALA A 45 1.01 -5.66 0.93
N GLU A 46 0.68 -6.31 2.06
CA GLU A 46 -0.39 -5.88 2.96
C GLU A 46 -0.10 -4.51 3.59
N GLN A 47 1.15 -4.26 4.01
CA GLN A 47 1.57 -2.95 4.53
C GLN A 47 1.42 -1.85 3.47
N ASN A 48 1.92 -2.10 2.26
CA ASN A 48 1.80 -1.16 1.14
C ASN A 48 0.34 -0.87 0.79
N LEU A 49 -0.52 -1.89 0.82
CA LEU A 49 -1.95 -1.72 0.62
C LEU A 49 -2.57 -0.82 1.68
N ALA A 50 -2.27 -1.05 2.96
CA ALA A 50 -2.79 -0.24 4.06
C ALA A 50 -2.34 1.24 3.95
N GLU A 51 -1.10 1.50 3.56
CA GLU A 51 -0.59 2.85 3.32
C GLU A 51 -1.30 3.52 2.13
N ALA A 52 -1.43 2.81 1.02
CA ALA A 52 -2.11 3.29 -0.17
C ALA A 52 -3.58 3.61 0.12
N GLU A 53 -4.29 2.76 0.85
CA GLU A 53 -5.67 3.00 1.26
C GLU A 53 -5.81 4.22 2.18
N THR A 54 -4.88 4.39 3.12
CA THR A 54 -4.86 5.56 4.02
C THR A 54 -4.68 6.84 3.21
N THR A 55 -3.74 6.83 2.29
CA THR A 55 -3.48 7.95 1.37
C THR A 55 -4.70 8.24 0.50
N ARG A 56 -5.31 7.20 -0.08
CA ARG A 56 -6.54 7.31 -0.88
C ARG A 56 -7.65 7.97 -0.08
N LYS A 57 -7.92 7.52 1.14
CA LYS A 57 -8.96 8.09 2.02
C LYS A 57 -8.71 9.56 2.36
N ILE A 58 -7.45 9.97 2.55
CA ILE A 58 -7.10 11.38 2.79
C ILE A 58 -7.45 12.23 1.56
N TRP A 59 -7.08 11.78 0.37
CA TRP A 59 -7.38 12.49 -0.87
C TRP A 59 -8.86 12.48 -1.19
N GLU A 60 -9.57 11.38 -0.98
CA GLU A 60 -11.02 11.30 -1.12
C GLU A 60 -11.72 12.35 -0.26
N ARG A 61 -11.30 12.54 1.00
CA ARG A 61 -11.83 13.59 1.88
C ARG A 61 -11.53 15.00 1.34
N ARG A 62 -10.31 15.24 0.87
CA ARG A 62 -9.90 16.54 0.29
C ARG A 62 -10.69 16.85 -0.99
N VAL A 63 -10.82 15.89 -1.89
CA VAL A 63 -11.59 16.03 -3.14
C VAL A 63 -13.07 16.19 -2.84
N ALA A 64 -13.62 15.47 -1.86
CA ALA A 64 -15.00 15.67 -1.43
C ALA A 64 -15.24 17.10 -0.91
N ALA A 65 -14.29 17.68 -0.17
CA ALA A 65 -14.35 19.07 0.28
C ALA A 65 -14.19 20.10 -0.87
N LEU A 66 -13.63 19.68 -2.01
CA LEU A 66 -13.49 20.51 -3.22
C LEU A 66 -14.62 20.31 -4.23
N ARG A 67 -15.48 19.29 -4.07
CA ARG A 67 -16.64 19.10 -4.95
C ARG A 67 -17.66 20.21 -4.68
N ASN A 68 -18.13 20.83 -5.77
CA ASN A 68 -19.07 21.96 -5.88
C ASN A 68 -20.33 21.98 -4.98
N GLN A 69 -20.62 20.93 -4.20
CA GLN A 69 -21.72 20.95 -3.23
C GLN A 69 -21.37 21.73 -1.95
N SER A 70 -20.08 22.03 -1.71
CA SER A 70 -19.62 22.91 -0.60
C SER A 70 -18.87 24.17 -1.06
N LEU A 71 -18.69 24.40 -2.36
CA LEU A 71 -18.22 25.67 -2.88
C LEU A 71 -19.42 26.61 -2.96
N ASP A 72 -19.64 27.32 -1.86
CA ASP A 72 -20.66 28.35 -1.76
C ASP A 72 -20.38 29.44 -2.82
N PRO A 73 -21.32 29.70 -3.76
CA PRO A 73 -21.20 30.80 -4.71
C PRO A 73 -20.86 32.13 -4.02
N ASP A 74 -21.32 32.34 -2.79
CA ASP A 74 -21.06 33.55 -2.01
C ASP A 74 -19.58 33.66 -1.64
N MET A 75 -18.91 32.54 -1.33
CA MET A 75 -17.46 32.53 -1.07
C MET A 75 -16.63 32.85 -2.32
N LEU A 76 -17.13 32.49 -3.51
CA LEU A 76 -16.49 32.83 -4.78
C LEU A 76 -16.70 34.32 -5.12
N ASP A 77 -17.90 34.85 -4.89
CA ASP A 77 -18.20 36.28 -5.10
C ASP A 77 -17.36 37.16 -4.16
N GLU A 78 -17.20 36.74 -2.89
CA GLU A 78 -16.33 37.42 -1.91
C GLU A 78 -14.85 37.39 -2.34
N ARG A 79 -14.35 36.22 -2.78
CA ARG A 79 -12.98 36.11 -3.31
C ARG A 79 -12.76 36.99 -4.54
N ALA A 80 -13.75 37.09 -5.43
CA ALA A 80 -13.69 37.91 -6.64
C ALA A 80 -13.68 39.41 -6.30
N ARG A 81 -14.52 39.87 -5.35
CA ARG A 81 -14.49 41.25 -4.84
C ARG A 81 -13.13 41.61 -4.25
N VAL A 82 -12.58 40.75 -3.39
CA VAL A 82 -11.32 41.02 -2.68
C VAL A 82 -10.11 40.99 -3.63
N LEU A 83 -10.01 40.00 -4.52
CA LEU A 83 -8.82 39.82 -5.36
C LEU A 83 -8.84 40.64 -6.66
N LEU A 84 -10.02 40.78 -7.27
CA LEU A 84 -10.16 41.41 -8.58
C LEU A 84 -10.74 42.83 -8.49
N ASN A 85 -11.02 43.32 -7.28
CA ASN A 85 -11.76 44.56 -7.05
C ASN A 85 -13.08 44.58 -7.85
N PHE A 86 -13.67 43.39 -8.03
CA PHE A 86 -14.84 43.19 -8.86
C PHE A 86 -16.07 43.74 -8.13
N ALA A 87 -16.75 44.72 -8.72
CA ALA A 87 -18.03 45.25 -8.24
C ALA A 87 -19.06 45.12 -9.35
N ARG A 88 -20.29 44.72 -9.00
CA ARG A 88 -21.40 44.68 -9.96
C ARG A 88 -21.88 46.11 -10.24
N LYS A 89 -22.53 46.29 -11.39
CA LYS A 89 -23.01 47.61 -11.84
C LYS A 89 -23.96 48.30 -10.84
N ASP A 90 -24.56 47.52 -9.96
CA ASP A 90 -25.56 47.95 -8.99
C ASP A 90 -25.01 48.04 -7.54
N ASP A 91 -23.71 47.81 -7.34
CA ASP A 91 -23.08 47.80 -6.01
C ASP A 91 -22.73 49.23 -5.54
N LEU A 92 -23.03 49.53 -4.27
CA LEU A 92 -22.68 50.81 -3.64
C LEU A 92 -21.23 50.78 -3.13
N ILE A 93 -20.35 51.55 -3.75
CA ILE A 93 -18.95 51.70 -3.31
C ILE A 93 -18.86 52.84 -2.29
N VAL A 94 -18.49 52.52 -1.05
CA VAL A 94 -18.26 53.51 0.01
C VAL A 94 -16.75 53.72 0.18
N PHE A 95 -16.27 54.91 -0.13
CA PHE A 95 -14.88 55.30 0.14
C PHE A 95 -14.76 55.81 1.58
N THR A 96 -14.14 55.01 2.44
CA THR A 96 -13.85 55.44 3.82
C THR A 96 -12.63 56.36 3.80
N PRO A 97 -12.67 57.54 4.47
CA PRO A 97 -11.52 58.44 4.51
C PRO A 97 -10.36 57.77 5.25
N THR A 98 -9.24 57.60 4.55
CA THR A 98 -7.96 57.21 5.13
C THR A 98 -7.52 58.33 6.07
N ARG A 99 -7.29 58.03 7.35
CA ARG A 99 -6.66 58.96 8.30
C ARG A 99 -5.18 59.16 7.97
#